data_AF-A0A951MUR5-F1
#
_entry.id   AF-A0A951MUR5-F1
#
_cell.length_a   1.000
_cell.length_b   1.000
_cell.length_c   1.000
_cell.angle_alpha   90.00
_cell.angle_beta   90.00
_cell.angle_gamma   90.00
#
_symmetry.space_group_name_H-M   'P 1'
#
loop_
_entity.id
_entity.type
_entity.pdbx_description
1 polymer ?
#
loop_
_entity_poly.entity_id
_entity_poly.type
_entity_poly.pdbx_seq_one_letter_code
_entity_poly.pdbx_strand_id
1 'polypeptide(L)'
;MDSPEHWRWVWLIVAAACAAGEMASPGSFFLLPFAVGAAVAAVLAFAGVGVGIEWLAFLVVSVAAVVATRPLARRLDEGSPTEGIGARRWMGELASVIETIPAGPHETGLVR
;
A
#
# COMPACT_ATOMS: atom_id res chain seq x y z
N MET A 1 31.09 -9.10 -10.27
CA MET A 1 30.28 -10.08 -9.51
C MET A 1 29.01 -10.33 -10.29
N ASP A 2 29.16 -10.74 -11.56
CA ASP A 2 28.13 -10.59 -12.59
C ASP A 2 27.80 -11.94 -13.23
N SER A 3 27.97 -13.02 -12.48
CA SER A 3 27.54 -14.33 -12.95
C SER A 3 26.01 -14.39 -12.86
N PRO A 4 25.29 -14.58 -13.99
CA PRO A 4 23.82 -14.57 -14.05
C PRO A 4 23.15 -15.62 -13.13
N GLU A 5 23.91 -16.60 -12.66
CA GLU A 5 23.47 -17.57 -11.66
C GLU A 5 23.10 -16.94 -10.29
N HIS A 6 23.79 -15.88 -9.86
CA HIS A 6 23.55 -15.26 -8.56
C HIS A 6 22.22 -14.49 -8.56
N TRP A 7 21.92 -13.82 -9.67
CA TRP A 7 20.71 -13.02 -9.84
C TRP A 7 19.43 -13.84 -9.74
N ARG A 8 19.45 -15.11 -10.20
CA ARG A 8 18.31 -16.04 -10.04
C ARG A 8 17.90 -16.20 -8.58
N TRP A 9 18.89 -16.41 -7.71
CA TRP A 9 18.65 -16.59 -6.28
C TRP A 9 18.28 -15.28 -5.61
N VAL A 10 18.90 -14.17 -6.01
CA VAL A 10 18.53 -12.83 -5.52
C VAL A 10 17.07 -12.53 -5.80
N TRP A 11 16.60 -12.71 -7.04
CA TRP A 11 15.20 -12.44 -7.39
C TRP A 11 14.21 -13.33 -6.65
N LEU A 12 14.54 -14.62 -6.44
CA LEU A 12 13.72 -15.51 -5.62
C LEU A 12 13.63 -15.05 -4.16
N ILE A 13 14.77 -14.66 -3.57
CA ILE A 13 14.81 -14.15 -2.19
C ILE A 13 13.99 -12.86 -2.08
N VAL A 14 14.14 -11.93 -3.03
CA VAL A 14 13.38 -10.68 -3.06
C VAL A 14 11.89 -10.96 -3.20
N ALA A 15 11.48 -11.83 -4.12
CA ALA A 15 10.08 -12.19 -4.30
C ALA A 15 9.48 -12.80 -3.03
N ALA A 16 10.21 -13.74 -2.40
CA ALA A 16 9.79 -14.38 -1.16
C ALA A 16 9.71 -13.39 0.01
N ALA A 17 10.71 -12.50 0.16
CA ALA A 17 10.74 -11.49 1.20
C ALA A 17 9.62 -10.47 1.04
N CYS A 18 9.35 -10.00 -0.17
CA CYS A 18 8.22 -9.10 -0.44
C CYS A 18 6.87 -9.78 -0.16
N ALA A 19 6.70 -11.04 -0.58
CA ALA A 19 5.48 -11.79 -0.30
C ALA A 19 5.27 -12.04 1.21
N ALA A 20 6.32 -12.43 1.93
CA ALA A 20 6.28 -12.62 3.38
C ALA A 20 6.03 -11.31 4.14
N GLY A 21 6.68 -10.21 3.70
CA GLY A 21 6.47 -8.89 4.29
C GLY A 21 5.04 -8.38 4.11
N GLU A 22 4.42 -8.67 2.96
CA GLU A 22 3.00 -8.37 2.74
C GLU A 22 2.10 -9.16 3.71
N MET A 23 2.37 -10.45 3.94
CA MET A 23 1.62 -11.25 4.91
C MET A 23 1.72 -10.70 6.34
N ALA A 24 2.84 -10.06 6.69
CA ALA A 24 3.03 -9.41 7.98
C ALA A 24 2.33 -8.05 8.10
N SER A 25 1.92 -7.42 7.00
CA SER A 25 1.28 -6.10 6.98
C SER A 25 -0.08 -6.12 6.27
N PRO A 26 -1.09 -6.86 6.80
CA PRO A 26 -2.38 -7.00 6.14
C PRO A 26 -3.05 -5.65 5.88
N GLY A 27 -3.51 -5.43 4.64
CA GLY A 27 -4.24 -4.23 4.23
C GLY A 27 -3.39 -3.13 3.59
N SER A 28 -2.06 -3.19 3.64
CA SER A 28 -1.22 -2.16 3.03
C SER A 28 -0.98 -2.34 1.51
N PHE A 29 -1.08 -3.57 0.97
CA PHE A 29 -0.91 -3.90 -0.46
C PHE A 29 0.34 -3.28 -1.12
N PHE A 30 1.35 -2.95 -0.31
CA PHE A 30 2.50 -2.14 -0.73
C PHE A 30 3.63 -3.00 -1.28
N LEU A 31 3.85 -4.18 -0.70
CA LEU A 31 4.94 -5.08 -1.08
C LEU A 31 4.53 -6.05 -2.19
N LEU A 32 3.23 -6.32 -2.32
CA LEU A 32 2.66 -7.18 -3.36
C LEU A 32 3.10 -6.83 -4.80
N PRO A 33 3.05 -5.57 -5.25
CA PRO A 33 3.53 -5.19 -6.60
C PRO A 33 5.02 -5.46 -6.83
N PHE A 34 5.83 -5.35 -5.78
CA PHE A 34 7.26 -5.67 -5.84
C PHE A 34 7.50 -7.18 -5.85
N ALA A 35 6.69 -7.96 -5.10
CA ALA A 35 6.74 -9.42 -5.14
C ALA A 35 6.43 -9.95 -6.55
N VAL A 36 5.40 -9.41 -7.22
CA VAL A 36 5.05 -9.78 -8.60
C VAL A 36 6.16 -9.40 -9.58
N GLY A 37 6.69 -8.18 -9.48
CA GLY A 37 7.82 -7.76 -10.33
C GLY A 37 9.05 -8.65 -10.14
N ALA A 38 9.40 -8.98 -8.90
CA ALA A 38 10.53 -9.84 -8.59
C ALA A 38 10.31 -11.28 -9.07
N ALA A 39 9.09 -11.80 -9.00
CA ALA A 39 8.75 -13.11 -9.54
C ALA A 39 8.92 -13.16 -11.06
N VAL A 40 8.49 -12.13 -11.79
CA VAL A 40 8.71 -12.04 -13.25
C VAL A 40 10.21 -11.95 -13.57
N ALA A 41 10.97 -11.13 -12.84
CA ALA A 41 12.41 -11.03 -13.01
C ALA A 41 13.13 -12.36 -12.71
N ALA A 42 12.69 -13.11 -11.69
CA ALA A 42 13.20 -14.44 -11.39
C ALA A 42 12.99 -15.41 -12.58
N VAL A 43 11.78 -15.43 -13.15
CA VAL A 43 11.47 -16.27 -14.33
C VAL A 43 12.38 -15.92 -15.51
N LEU A 44 12.63 -14.63 -15.76
CA LEU A 44 13.53 -14.19 -16.83
C LEU A 44 15.00 -14.58 -16.54
N ALA A 45 15.44 -14.50 -15.29
CA ALA A 45 16.77 -14.94 -14.88
C ALA A 45 16.96 -16.46 -15.09
N PHE A 46 15.93 -17.27 -14.83
CA PHE A 46 15.94 -18.71 -15.14
C PHE A 46 15.92 -18.99 -16.64
N ALA A 47 15.26 -18.14 -17.43
CA ALA A 47 15.32 -18.19 -18.89
C ALA A 47 16.68 -17.75 -19.48
N GLY A 48 17.63 -17.33 -18.64
CA GLY A 48 18.97 -16.94 -19.07
C GLY A 48 19.02 -15.58 -19.77
N VAL A 49 18.01 -14.75 -19.53
CA VAL A 49 17.95 -13.37 -20.03
C VAL A 49 19.03 -12.53 -19.32
N GLY A 50 19.57 -11.51 -19.97
CA GLY A 50 20.61 -10.66 -19.38
C GLY A 50 20.08 -9.85 -18.19
N VAL A 51 20.94 -9.65 -17.18
CA VAL A 51 20.65 -8.93 -15.93
C VAL A 51 20.00 -7.56 -16.15
N GLY A 52 20.42 -6.81 -17.19
CA GLY A 52 19.82 -5.51 -17.51
C GLY A 52 18.34 -5.59 -17.89
N ILE A 53 17.93 -6.65 -18.58
CA ILE A 53 16.53 -6.87 -18.97
C ILE A 53 15.71 -7.36 -17.77
N GLU A 54 16.30 -8.18 -16.88
CA GLU A 54 15.65 -8.57 -15.62
C GLU A 54 15.27 -7.35 -14.78
N TRP A 55 16.20 -6.40 -14.61
CA TRP A 55 15.95 -5.14 -13.90
C TRP A 55 14.89 -4.28 -14.58
N LEU A 56 14.92 -4.18 -15.90
CA LEU A 56 13.91 -3.44 -16.65
C LEU A 56 12.52 -4.08 -16.48
N ALA A 57 12.43 -5.41 -16.57
CA ALA A 57 11.19 -6.13 -16.35
C ALA A 57 10.66 -5.95 -14.92
N PHE A 58 11.52 -6.04 -13.92
CA PHE A 58 11.18 -5.76 -12.52
C PHE A 58 10.54 -4.37 -12.37
N LEU A 59 11.22 -3.32 -12.85
CA LEU A 59 10.74 -1.95 -12.75
C LEU A 59 9.40 -1.74 -13.47
N VAL A 60 9.30 -2.20 -14.72
CA VAL A 60 8.09 -2.03 -15.53
C VAL A 60 6.90 -2.78 -14.92
N VAL A 61 7.11 -4.04 -14.53
CA VAL A 61 6.04 -4.88 -13.94
C VAL A 61 5.63 -4.34 -12.58
N SER A 62 6.57 -3.93 -11.72
CA SER A 62 6.21 -3.34 -10.42
C SER A 62 5.45 -2.03 -10.57
N VAL A 63 5.87 -1.12 -11.46
CA VAL A 63 5.13 0.12 -11.70
C VAL A 63 3.73 -0.18 -12.25
N ALA A 64 3.62 -1.08 -13.23
CA ALA A 64 2.33 -1.49 -13.78
C ALA A 64 1.42 -2.11 -12.71
N ALA A 65 1.98 -2.98 -11.86
CA ALA A 65 1.26 -3.60 -10.76
C ALA A 65 0.80 -2.56 -9.72
N VAL A 66 1.64 -1.59 -9.34
CA VAL A 66 1.25 -0.48 -8.43
C VAL A 66 0.10 0.34 -9.01
N VAL A 67 0.16 0.66 -10.30
CA VAL A 67 -0.90 1.41 -10.98
C VAL A 67 -2.20 0.59 -11.01
N ALA A 68 -2.10 -0.73 -11.23
CA ALA A 68 -3.23 -1.64 -11.22
C ALA A 68 -3.81 -1.89 -9.82
N THR A 69 -3.01 -1.87 -8.76
CA THR A 69 -3.47 -2.06 -7.37
C THR A 69 -4.01 -0.79 -6.73
N ARG A 70 -3.63 0.40 -7.20
CA ARG A 70 -4.21 1.69 -6.74
C ARG A 70 -5.75 1.73 -6.66
N PRO A 71 -6.52 1.33 -7.70
CA PRO A 71 -7.97 1.31 -7.62
C PRO A 71 -8.50 0.26 -6.63
N LEU A 72 -7.79 -0.84 -6.43
CA LEU A 72 -8.15 -1.88 -5.47
C LEU A 72 -7.93 -1.40 -4.03
N ALA A 73 -6.79 -0.76 -3.76
CA ALA A 73 -6.50 -0.16 -2.46
C ALA A 73 -7.56 0.89 -2.08
N ARG A 74 -7.94 1.78 -3.02
CA ARG A 74 -9.01 2.76 -2.80
C ARG A 74 -10.36 2.12 -2.46
N ARG A 75 -10.75 1.06 -3.17
CA ARG A 75 -12.01 0.35 -2.91
C ARG A 75 -12.01 -0.38 -1.56
N LEU A 76 -10.86 -0.86 -1.12
CA LEU A 76 -10.71 -1.52 0.17
C LEU A 76 -10.72 -0.50 1.32
N ASP A 77 -10.12 0.68 1.12
CA ASP A 77 -10.18 1.80 2.07
C ASP A 77 -11.59 2.41 2.19
N GLU A 78 -12.36 2.47 1.10
CA GLU A 78 -13.75 2.96 1.09
C GLU A 78 -14.71 2.09 1.94
N GLY A 79 -14.37 0.82 2.18
CA GLY A 79 -15.16 -0.10 3.00
C GLY A 79 -14.89 0.02 4.51
N SER A 80 -13.81 0.69 4.91
CA SER A 80 -13.60 1.08 6.30
C SER A 80 -14.23 2.46 6.48
N PRO A 81 -15.20 2.64 7.39
CA PRO A 81 -15.52 3.98 7.86
C PRO A 81 -14.19 4.53 8.34
N THR A 82 -13.61 5.45 7.56
CA THR A 82 -12.42 6.15 8.01
C THR A 82 -12.91 6.94 9.21
N GLU A 83 -12.76 6.37 10.40
CA GLU A 83 -13.01 7.00 11.68
C GLU A 83 -12.20 8.29 11.63
N GLY A 84 -12.85 9.39 11.24
CA GLY A 84 -12.11 10.54 10.74
C GLY A 84 -11.14 11.03 11.81
N ILE A 85 -9.86 11.10 11.54
CA ILE A 85 -8.90 11.55 12.56
C ILE A 85 -9.22 12.99 13.02
N GLY A 86 -9.14 13.23 14.33
CA GLY A 86 -9.40 14.54 14.95
C GLY A 86 -10.89 14.90 14.97
N ALA A 87 -11.24 16.08 14.46
CA ALA A 87 -12.62 16.57 14.47
C ALA A 87 -13.56 15.75 13.56
N ARG A 88 -13.01 15.05 12.55
CA ARG A 88 -13.81 14.35 11.54
C ARG A 88 -14.52 13.09 12.05
N ARG A 89 -14.03 12.41 13.09
CA ARG A 89 -14.71 11.25 13.69
C ARG A 89 -15.99 11.62 14.41
N TRP A 90 -16.08 12.85 14.88
CA TRP A 90 -17.23 13.32 15.66
C TRP A 90 -18.38 13.79 14.77
N MET A 91 -18.18 13.85 13.44
CA MET A 91 -19.22 14.26 12.51
C MET A 91 -20.30 13.18 12.43
N GLY A 92 -21.51 13.50 12.91
CA GLY A 92 -22.66 12.58 12.93
C GLY A 92 -22.85 11.84 14.25
N GLU A 93 -21.94 12.00 15.21
CA GLU A 93 -22.07 11.42 16.55
C GLU A 93 -22.89 12.31 17.48
N LEU A 94 -23.60 11.68 18.43
CA LEU A 94 -24.34 12.38 19.47
C LEU A 94 -23.38 12.81 20.58
N ALA A 95 -23.43 14.08 20.96
CA ALA A 95 -22.62 14.64 22.03
C ALA A 95 -23.48 15.37 23.08
N SER A 96 -23.00 15.38 24.31
CA SER A 96 -23.58 16.08 25.45
C SER A 96 -23.08 17.55 25.49
N VAL A 97 -24.00 18.49 25.70
CA VAL A 97 -23.66 19.92 25.81
C VAL A 97 -23.11 20.20 27.20
N ILE A 98 -21.89 20.75 27.27
CA ILE A 98 -21.22 21.15 28.53
C ILE A 98 -21.27 22.67 28.71
N GLU A 99 -21.17 23.42 27.62
CA GLU A 99 -21.29 24.88 27.62
C GLU A 99 -22.36 25.31 26.62
N THR A 100 -23.28 26.15 27.08
CA THR A 100 -24.40 26.65 26.28
C THR A 100 -23.88 27.37 25.04
N ILE A 101 -24.42 27.03 23.87
CA ILE A 101 -24.19 27.76 22.61
C ILE A 101 -25.16 28.94 22.60
N PRO A 102 -24.68 30.20 22.70
CA PRO A 102 -25.57 31.35 22.67
C PRO A 102 -26.01 31.68 21.23
N ALA A 103 -27.11 32.45 21.10
CA ALA A 103 -27.83 32.61 19.83
C ALA A 103 -27.23 33.68 18.89
N GLY A 104 -26.12 34.30 19.27
CA GLY A 104 -25.45 35.31 18.48
C GLY A 104 -24.73 34.72 17.26
N PRO A 105 -24.60 35.48 16.17
CA PRO A 105 -23.78 35.06 15.03
C PRO A 105 -22.32 34.89 15.47
N HIS A 106 -21.69 33.79 15.06
CA HIS A 106 -20.30 33.42 15.36
C HIS A 106 -19.99 33.02 16.81
N GLU A 107 -20.99 32.79 17.66
CA GLU A 107 -20.77 32.26 19.00
C GLU A 107 -20.60 30.73 18.98
N THR A 108 -19.75 30.21 19.86
CA THR A 108 -19.45 28.77 19.98
C THR A 108 -19.72 28.28 21.39
N GLY A 109 -20.03 27.00 21.55
CA GLY A 109 -20.10 26.31 22.84
C GLY A 109 -19.26 25.04 22.84
N LEU A 110 -19.41 24.23 23.89
CA LEU A 110 -18.58 23.05 24.13
C LEU A 110 -19.45 21.80 24.30
N VAL A 111 -19.08 20.73 23.62
CA VAL A 111 -19.78 19.44 23.62
C VAL A 111 -18.80 18.28 23.88
N ARG A 112 -19.28 17.19 24.48
CA ARG A 112 -18.49 15.98 24.80
C ARG A 112 -19.23 14.71 24.46
#